data_AF-A0A0Q3I7Q4-F1
#
_entry.id   AF-A0A0Q3I7Q4-F1
#
_cell.length_a   1.000
_cell.length_b   1.000
_cell.length_c   1.000
_cell.angle_alpha   90.00
_cell.angle_beta   90.00
_cell.angle_gamma   90.00
#
_symmetry.space_group_name_H-M   'P 1'
#
loop_
_entity.id
_entity.type
_entity.pdbx_description
1 polymer ?
#
loop_
_entity_poly.entity_id
_entity_poly.type
_entity_poly.pdbx_seq_one_letter_code
_entity_poly.pdbx_strand_id
1 'polypeptide(L)'
;MKRGKKLGSLSNAEIVAEFEHLCIEQYDAMERNENNRANRLLWKVNDLENELKSRLGDQRHVLKKLFGHPNMQVRLSAAQANLRVDYIAARQGLQAIVDSKWYPQAAEASFILRNIDSGFYRPT
;
A
#
# COMPACT_ATOMS: atom_id res chain seq x y z
N MET A 1 6.42 25.57 5.43
CA MET A 1 6.20 24.12 5.59
C MET A 1 5.24 23.91 6.76
N LYS A 2 4.00 23.46 6.54
CA LYS A 2 3.09 23.15 7.63
C LYS A 2 3.73 22.04 8.48
N ARG A 3 3.87 22.25 9.79
CA ARG A 3 4.29 21.23 10.76
C ARG A 3 3.48 19.96 10.48
N GLY A 4 4.13 18.93 9.95
CA GLY A 4 3.48 17.65 9.65
C GLY A 4 2.79 17.15 10.92
N LYS A 5 1.50 16.83 10.82
CA LYS A 5 0.74 16.21 11.91
C LYS A 5 1.54 14.98 12.36
N LYS A 6 1.87 14.87 13.65
CA LYS A 6 2.66 13.74 14.14
C LYS A 6 1.85 12.46 13.89
N LEU A 7 2.41 11.49 13.17
CA LEU A 7 1.70 10.26 12.80
C LEU A 7 1.14 9.53 14.04
N GLY A 8 1.89 9.52 15.14
CA GLY A 8 1.45 8.95 16.42
C GLY A 8 0.20 9.59 17.05
N SER A 9 -0.22 10.78 16.61
CA SER A 9 -1.48 11.40 17.06
C SER A 9 -2.69 11.04 16.21
N LEU A 10 -2.49 10.39 15.07
CA LEU A 10 -3.58 9.99 14.18
C LEU A 10 -4.24 8.72 14.71
N SER A 11 -5.56 8.69 14.72
CA SER A 11 -6.31 7.44 14.87
C SER A 11 -6.05 6.50 13.68
N ASN A 12 -6.33 5.20 13.85
CA ASN A 12 -6.25 4.25 12.74
C ASN A 12 -7.15 4.69 11.57
N ALA A 13 -8.34 5.23 11.86
CA ALA A 13 -9.25 5.70 10.82
C ALA A 13 -8.67 6.87 10.02
N GLU A 14 -8.05 7.85 10.68
CA GLU A 14 -7.36 8.96 10.02
C GLU A 14 -6.17 8.48 9.19
N ILE A 15 -5.39 7.52 9.70
CA ILE A 15 -4.29 6.93 8.91
C ILE A 15 -4.82 6.28 7.64
N VAL A 16 -5.92 5.52 7.70
CA VAL A 16 -6.42 4.89 6.47
C VAL A 16 -6.96 5.91 5.47
N ALA A 17 -7.62 6.97 5.93
CA ALA A 17 -8.08 8.04 5.03
C ALA A 17 -6.90 8.75 4.35
N GLU A 18 -5.82 9.03 5.09
CA GLU A 18 -4.61 9.63 4.53
C GLU A 18 -3.88 8.66 3.59
N PHE A 19 -3.82 7.37 3.94
CA PHE A 19 -3.23 6.32 3.10
C PHE A 19 -3.94 6.24 1.75
N GLU A 20 -5.28 6.16 1.76
CA GLU A 20 -6.11 6.15 0.56
C GLU A 20 -5.84 7.38 -0.31
N HIS A 21 -5.87 8.57 0.30
CA HIS A 21 -5.62 9.83 -0.39
C HIS A 21 -4.22 9.85 -1.05
N LEU A 22 -3.17 9.47 -0.32
CA LEU A 22 -1.81 9.46 -0.84
C LEU A 22 -1.59 8.44 -1.97
N CYS A 23 -2.22 7.26 -1.87
CA CYS A 23 -2.19 6.27 -2.95
C CYS A 23 -2.90 6.76 -4.21
N ILE A 24 -4.02 7.48 -4.07
CA ILE A 24 -4.70 8.13 -5.22
C ILE A 24 -3.80 9.21 -5.82
N GLU A 25 -3.20 10.09 -5.02
CA GLU A 25 -2.26 11.09 -5.52
C GLU A 25 -1.04 10.44 -6.20
N GLN A 26 -0.57 9.29 -5.68
CA GLN A 26 0.54 8.55 -6.27
C GLN A 26 0.14 8.02 -7.65
N TYR A 27 -1.05 7.43 -7.76
CA TYR A 27 -1.62 6.97 -9.02
C TYR A 27 -1.67 8.12 -10.05
N ASP A 28 -2.24 9.26 -9.67
CA ASP A 28 -2.35 10.43 -10.56
C ASP A 28 -0.98 10.98 -10.97
N ALA A 29 0.00 10.96 -10.06
CA ALA A 29 1.36 11.36 -10.38
C ALA A 29 2.02 10.41 -11.39
N MET A 30 1.76 9.10 -11.30
CA MET A 30 2.25 8.10 -12.26
C MET A 30 1.64 8.33 -13.65
N GLU A 31 0.33 8.57 -13.73
CA GLU A 31 -0.36 8.88 -15.00
C GLU A 31 0.20 10.14 -15.68
N ARG A 32 0.65 11.11 -14.87
CA ARG A 32 1.26 12.36 -15.35
C ARG A 32 2.77 12.24 -15.62
N ASN A 33 3.36 11.05 -15.45
CA ASN A 33 4.81 10.82 -15.51
C ASN A 33 5.62 11.67 -14.51
N GLU A 34 5.02 12.09 -13.40
CA GLU A 34 5.64 12.85 -12.32
C GLU A 34 6.41 11.92 -11.37
N ASN A 35 7.37 11.13 -11.88
CA ASN A 35 8.07 10.07 -11.15
C ASN A 35 8.65 10.51 -9.79
N ASN A 36 9.27 11.70 -9.75
CA ASN A 36 9.82 12.25 -8.50
C ASN A 36 8.73 12.50 -7.45
N ARG A 37 7.53 12.90 -7.87
CA ARG A 37 6.38 13.10 -6.98
C ARG A 37 5.82 11.76 -6.54
N ALA A 38 5.61 10.83 -7.46
CA ALA A 38 5.14 9.48 -7.15
C ALA A 38 6.04 8.80 -6.11
N ASN A 39 7.36 8.90 -6.26
CA ASN A 39 8.33 8.38 -5.29
C ASN A 39 8.21 9.05 -3.92
N ARG A 40 8.03 10.38 -3.86
CA ARG A 40 7.83 11.08 -2.58
C ARG A 40 6.53 10.67 -1.88
N LEU A 41 5.48 10.39 -2.66
CA LEU A 41 4.20 9.93 -2.12
C LEU A 41 4.31 8.50 -1.58
N LEU A 42 5.02 7.62 -2.29
CA LEU A 42 5.34 6.27 -1.80
C LEU A 42 6.02 6.28 -0.43
N TRP A 43 7.00 7.17 -0.21
CA TRP A 43 7.64 7.30 1.10
C TRP A 43 6.65 7.67 2.21
N LYS A 44 5.70 8.57 1.93
CA LYS A 44 4.67 8.95 2.91
C LYS A 44 3.70 7.79 3.19
N VAL A 45 3.34 7.02 2.15
CA VAL A 45 2.53 5.79 2.31
C VAL A 45 3.26 4.81 3.23
N ASN A 46 4.55 4.58 3.00
CA ASN A 46 5.38 3.71 3.85
C ASN A 46 5.48 4.22 5.30
N ASP A 47 5.53 5.53 5.53
CA ASP A 47 5.54 6.10 6.88
C ASP A 47 4.23 5.79 7.63
N LEU A 48 3.08 5.81 6.94
CA LEU A 48 1.79 5.41 7.51
C LEU A 48 1.72 3.92 7.82
N GLU A 49 2.24 3.08 6.91
CA GLU A 49 2.34 1.63 7.15
C GLU A 49 3.22 1.30 8.35
N ASN A 50 4.36 1.97 8.48
CA ASN A 50 5.28 1.81 9.60
C ASN A 50 4.67 2.27 10.93
N GLU A 51 3.89 3.35 10.91
CA GLU A 51 3.12 3.79 12.08
C GLU A 51 2.07 2.75 12.48
N LEU A 52 1.34 2.15 11.53
CA LEU A 52 0.40 1.07 11.85
C LEU A 52 1.11 -0.18 12.37
N LYS A 53 2.26 -0.52 11.79
CA LYS A 53 3.10 -1.65 12.21
C LYS A 53 3.63 -1.48 13.63
N SER A 54 4.00 -0.26 14.02
CA SER A 54 4.57 0.03 15.35
C SER A 54 3.53 -0.01 16.48
N ARG A 55 2.24 0.12 16.15
CA ARG A 55 1.14 0.05 17.12
C ARG A 55 0.98 -1.37 17.67
N LEU A 56 0.46 -1.45 18.90
CA LEU A 56 0.22 -2.70 19.58
C LEU A 56 -0.64 -3.65 18.72
N GLY A 57 -0.14 -4.86 18.49
CA GLY A 57 -0.83 -5.90 17.72
C GLY A 57 -0.74 -5.76 16.20
N ASP A 58 0.14 -4.90 15.67
CA ASP A 58 0.28 -4.62 14.23
C ASP A 58 -1.04 -4.24 13.56
N GLN A 59 -1.30 -2.94 13.54
CA GLN A 59 -2.57 -2.40 13.08
C GLN A 59 -2.67 -2.35 11.55
N ARG A 60 -1.73 -2.89 10.76
CA ARG A 60 -1.81 -2.89 9.28
C ARG A 60 -3.05 -3.61 8.74
N HIS A 61 -3.64 -4.51 9.53
CA HIS A 61 -4.89 -5.20 9.20
C HIS A 61 -6.07 -4.26 8.93
N VAL A 62 -6.05 -3.02 9.43
CA VAL A 62 -7.11 -2.03 9.16
C VAL A 62 -7.14 -1.58 7.70
N LEU A 63 -6.04 -1.76 6.94
CA LEU A 63 -5.96 -1.44 5.51
C LEU A 63 -6.71 -2.45 4.64
N LYS A 64 -7.12 -3.62 5.16
CA LYS A 64 -7.89 -4.63 4.41
C LYS A 64 -9.19 -4.07 3.80
N LYS A 65 -9.79 -3.06 4.44
CA LYS A 65 -10.99 -2.40 3.92
C LYS A 65 -10.79 -1.77 2.53
N LEU A 66 -9.54 -1.56 2.11
CA LEU A 66 -9.17 -0.97 0.83
C LEU A 66 -8.96 -2.01 -0.30
N PHE A 67 -9.05 -3.32 -0.04
CA PHE A 67 -8.82 -4.34 -1.07
C PHE A 67 -9.81 -4.24 -2.25
N GLY A 68 -11.02 -3.74 -2.02
CA GLY A 68 -12.02 -3.52 -3.05
C GLY A 68 -12.02 -2.13 -3.69
N HIS A 69 -11.14 -1.22 -3.26
CA HIS A 69 -11.18 0.21 -3.62
C HIS A 69 -11.06 0.43 -5.14
N PRO A 70 -11.81 1.33 -5.79
CA PRO A 70 -11.78 1.48 -7.26
C PRO A 70 -10.42 1.85 -7.86
N ASN A 71 -9.55 2.54 -7.11
CA ASN A 71 -8.20 2.89 -7.54
C ASN A 71 -7.21 1.72 -7.38
N MET A 72 -6.49 1.37 -8.45
CA MET A 72 -5.60 0.20 -8.47
C MET A 72 -4.36 0.34 -7.58
N GLN A 73 -3.80 1.55 -7.44
CA GLN A 73 -2.67 1.79 -6.54
C GLN A 73 -3.07 1.60 -5.08
N VAL A 74 -4.28 2.05 -4.72
CA VAL A 74 -4.83 1.84 -3.37
C VAL A 74 -4.95 0.34 -3.06
N ARG A 75 -5.47 -0.47 -3.99
CA ARG A 75 -5.55 -1.93 -3.83
C ARG A 75 -4.18 -2.56 -3.67
N LEU A 76 -3.23 -2.20 -4.53
CA LEU A 76 -1.87 -2.73 -4.55
C LEU A 76 -1.15 -2.47 -3.23
N SER A 77 -1.07 -1.20 -2.82
CA SER A 77 -0.38 -0.81 -1.59
C SER A 77 -1.04 -1.46 -0.36
N ALA A 78 -2.38 -1.49 -0.29
CA ALA A 78 -3.08 -2.15 0.82
C ALA A 78 -2.78 -3.65 0.89
N ALA A 79 -2.80 -4.36 -0.25
CA ALA A 79 -2.50 -5.78 -0.31
C ALA A 79 -1.04 -6.06 0.10
N GLN A 80 -0.09 -5.28 -0.41
CA GLN A 80 1.32 -5.40 -0.05
C GLN A 80 1.56 -5.19 1.45
N ALA A 81 0.98 -4.13 2.04
CA ALA A 81 1.08 -3.83 3.47
C ALA A 81 0.56 -4.99 4.36
N ASN A 82 -0.40 -5.76 3.84
CA ASN A 82 -1.05 -6.85 4.56
C ASN A 82 -0.37 -8.22 4.41
N LEU A 83 0.67 -8.36 3.58
CA LEU A 83 1.34 -9.65 3.34
C LEU A 83 1.85 -10.33 4.62
N ARG A 84 2.18 -9.56 5.66
CA ARG A 84 2.61 -10.08 6.97
C ARG A 84 1.44 -10.46 7.88
N VAL A 85 0.40 -9.64 7.93
CA VAL A 85 -0.71 -9.75 8.89
C VAL A 85 -1.84 -10.64 8.38
N ASP A 86 -1.98 -10.79 7.07
CA ASP A 86 -2.95 -11.66 6.41
C ASP A 86 -2.44 -12.06 5.03
N TYR A 87 -1.51 -13.01 5.03
CA TYR A 87 -0.85 -13.47 3.81
C TYR A 87 -1.84 -13.97 2.75
N ILE A 88 -2.86 -14.74 3.14
CA ILE A 88 -3.79 -15.37 2.20
C ILE A 88 -4.60 -14.29 1.48
N ALA A 89 -5.23 -13.38 2.21
CA ALA A 89 -6.06 -12.34 1.60
C ALA A 89 -5.21 -11.34 0.79
N ALA A 90 -4.04 -10.96 1.30
CA ALA A 90 -3.10 -10.09 0.59
C ALA A 90 -2.62 -10.71 -0.74
N ARG A 91 -2.21 -11.98 -0.71
CA ARG A 91 -1.77 -12.70 -1.91
C ARG A 91 -2.89 -12.80 -2.95
N GLN A 92 -4.11 -13.11 -2.52
CA GLN A 92 -5.28 -13.14 -3.41
C GLN A 92 -5.55 -11.76 -4.03
N GLY A 93 -5.44 -10.69 -3.25
CA GLY A 93 -5.55 -9.31 -3.74
C GLY A 93 -4.50 -8.99 -4.82
N LEU A 94 -3.23 -9.34 -4.57
CA LEU A 94 -2.16 -9.16 -5.56
C LEU A 94 -2.40 -9.99 -6.83
N GLN A 95 -2.85 -11.23 -6.71
CA GLN A 95 -3.17 -12.07 -7.86
C GLN A 95 -4.31 -11.46 -8.70
N ALA A 96 -5.37 -10.96 -8.07
CA ALA A 96 -6.45 -10.29 -8.76
C ALA A 96 -5.98 -9.04 -9.54
N ILE A 97 -4.99 -8.31 -9.00
CA ILE A 97 -4.37 -7.18 -9.69
C ILE A 97 -3.57 -7.66 -10.92
N VAL A 98 -2.78 -8.74 -10.77
CA VAL A 98 -2.07 -9.36 -11.91
C VAL A 98 -3.06 -9.77 -13.01
N ASP A 99 -4.14 -10.45 -12.63
CA ASP A 99 -5.14 -10.98 -13.56
C ASP A 99 -5.90 -9.86 -14.29
N SER A 100 -6.04 -8.69 -13.66
CA SER A 100 -6.66 -7.50 -14.28
C SER A 100 -5.86 -6.91 -15.44
N LYS A 101 -4.55 -7.19 -15.52
CA LYS A 101 -3.61 -6.60 -16.49
C LYS A 101 -3.59 -5.07 -16.49
N TRP A 102 -3.95 -4.44 -15.37
CA TRP A 102 -3.89 -2.99 -15.20
C TRP A 102 -2.44 -2.55 -14.96
N TYR A 103 -1.77 -2.09 -16.02
CA TYR A 103 -0.41 -1.59 -15.91
C TYR A 103 -0.37 -0.13 -15.46
N PRO A 104 0.64 0.28 -14.67
CA PRO A 104 1.82 -0.50 -14.26
C PRO A 104 1.62 -1.42 -13.03
N GLN A 105 0.51 -1.31 -12.28
CA GLN A 105 0.30 -2.02 -11.01
C GLN A 105 0.33 -3.54 -11.12
N ALA A 106 -0.17 -4.11 -12.21
CA ALA A 106 -0.11 -5.54 -12.49
C ALA A 106 1.34 -6.06 -12.62
N ALA A 107 2.25 -5.25 -13.17
CA ALA A 107 3.66 -5.63 -13.26
C ALA A 107 4.32 -5.64 -11.87
N GLU A 108 4.02 -4.63 -11.04
CA GLU A 108 4.51 -4.57 -9.66
C GLU A 108 3.97 -5.72 -8.81
N ALA A 109 2.67 -6.00 -8.88
CA ALA A 109 2.04 -7.12 -8.18
C ALA A 109 2.68 -8.47 -8.58
N SER A 110 2.92 -8.69 -9.88
CA SER A 110 3.59 -9.91 -10.37
C SER A 110 5.02 -10.03 -9.84
N PHE A 111 5.77 -8.92 -9.81
CA PHE A 111 7.11 -8.90 -9.23
C PHE A 111 7.11 -9.24 -7.73
N ILE A 112 6.17 -8.68 -6.97
CA ILE A 112 5.99 -9.00 -5.54
C ILE A 112 5.69 -10.49 -5.36
N LEU A 113 4.72 -11.04 -6.09
CA LEU A 113 4.34 -12.46 -6.02
C LEU A 113 5.52 -13.39 -6.33
N ARG A 114 6.31 -13.07 -7.37
CA ARG A 114 7.50 -13.85 -7.71
C ARG A 114 8.55 -13.83 -6.60
N ASN A 115 8.75 -12.68 -5.94
CA ASN A 115 9.72 -12.54 -4.86
C ASN A 115 9.31 -13.29 -3.59
N ILE A 116 8.01 -13.37 -3.28
CA ILE A 116 7.54 -14.21 -2.17
C ILE A 116 7.61 -15.70 -2.51
N ASP A 117 7.27 -16.10 -3.75
CA ASP A 117 7.29 -17.51 -4.16
C ASP A 117 8.69 -18.11 -4.22
N SER A 118 9.67 -17.31 -4.62
CA SER A 118 11.09 -17.68 -4.57
C SER A 118 11.68 -17.68 -3.15
N GLY A 119 10.95 -17.16 -2.16
CA GLY A 119 11.45 -16.98 -0.80
C GLY A 119 12.52 -15.90 -0.65
N PHE A 120 12.84 -15.16 -1.73
CA PHE A 120 13.76 -14.02 -1.72
C PHE A 120 13.24 -12.89 -0.82
N TYR A 121 11.92 -12.67 -0.84
CA TYR A 121 11.26 -11.70 0.01
C TYR A 121 10.38 -12.41 1.04
N ARG A 122 10.59 -12.09 2.31
CA ARG A 122 9.74 -12.54 3.42
C ARG A 122 9.09 -11.30 4.04
N PRO A 123 7.75 -11.16 3.97
CA PRO A 123 7.05 -10.06 4.61
C PRO A 123 7.41 -9.96 6.10
N THR A 124 7.66 -8.75 6.60
CA THR A 124 8.08 -8.52 7.99
C THR A 124 7.07 -7.71 8.79
#